data_AF-A0A3C1P5H4-F1
#
_entry.id   AF-A0A3C1P5H4-F1
#
_cell.length_a   1.000
_cell.length_b   1.000
_cell.length_c   1.000
_cell.angle_alpha   90.00
_cell.angle_beta   90.00
_cell.angle_gamma   90.00
#
_symmetry.space_group_name_H-M   'P 1'
#
loop_
_entity.id
_entity.type
_entity.pdbx_description
1 polymer ?
#
loop_
_entity_poly.entity_id
_entity_poly.type
_entity_poly.pdbx_seq_one_letter_code
_entity_poly.pdbx_strand_id
1 'polypeptide(L)'
;MPERHPLSAGGFRRPHLPRRWEPRPPSRAGSRPARSAAGCRAGTHDRRARAGPQRRWRGRDRRRPDALCPWRHSRLRGPRSGGSRRAGGRGRPGRVLGDLVTPTVEWLGDRAVLVCVADPQEREGLHRMLAEALPALLIRRGLRELLVESETPSPALRSDVERVLEADLVPQDVASPTSRVVHLPVHYDGTDLPLVADLLRCSTQDVVRAHGEQAWRVAMMGFAPGFGYLEPVGASTLDWGSLPRRESPRPRVPRGSVAIAAGMSAVYPQEMPGGWHLIGVTAVTMFDVLDEDRPAVLSPGDVVRFGPAQEPS
;
A
#
# COMPACT_ATOMS: atom_id res chain seq x y z
N MET A 1 -25.44 47.76 -41.92
CA MET A 1 -26.29 48.03 -40.74
C MET A 1 -27.21 46.84 -40.57
N PRO A 2 -26.93 46.00 -39.57
CA PRO A 2 -28.00 45.67 -38.62
C PRO A 2 -27.55 45.83 -37.16
N GLU A 3 -28.56 46.07 -36.34
CA GLU A 3 -28.54 46.64 -35.00
C GLU A 3 -28.05 45.67 -33.91
N ARG A 4 -27.46 46.28 -32.88
CA ARG A 4 -27.12 45.64 -31.60
C ARG A 4 -28.37 45.60 -30.71
N HIS A 5 -28.68 44.45 -30.13
CA HIS A 5 -29.49 44.35 -28.92
C HIS A 5 -28.63 43.93 -27.71
N PRO A 6 -28.81 44.53 -26.52
CA PRO A 6 -27.93 44.34 -25.37
C PRO A 6 -28.34 43.17 -24.46
N LEU A 7 -27.33 42.72 -23.72
CA LEU A 7 -27.32 41.66 -22.71
C LEU A 7 -28.32 41.93 -21.58
N SER A 8 -29.13 40.91 -21.23
CA SER A 8 -29.91 40.88 -20.00
C SER A 8 -29.10 40.21 -18.89
N ALA A 9 -28.87 40.94 -17.79
CA ALA A 9 -28.15 40.50 -16.61
C ALA A 9 -29.04 39.59 -15.75
N GLY A 10 -28.82 38.28 -15.86
CA GLY A 10 -29.34 37.29 -14.92
C GLY A 10 -28.50 37.27 -13.65
N GLY A 11 -29.01 37.86 -12.57
CA GLY A 11 -28.38 37.82 -11.25
C GLY A 11 -28.38 36.42 -10.65
N PHE A 12 -27.20 35.84 -10.45
CA PHE A 12 -27.02 34.63 -9.63
C PHE A 12 -27.03 35.02 -8.15
N ARG A 13 -28.02 34.51 -7.39
CA ARG A 13 -28.03 34.55 -5.92
C ARG A 13 -26.95 33.61 -5.39
N ARG A 14 -26.06 34.12 -4.54
CA ARG A 14 -25.07 33.33 -3.79
C ARG A 14 -25.78 32.37 -2.81
N PRO A 15 -25.39 31.09 -2.70
CA PRO A 15 -25.83 30.24 -1.61
C PRO A 15 -25.14 30.66 -0.29
N HIS A 16 -25.93 30.72 0.78
CA HIS A 16 -25.46 30.99 2.13
C HIS A 16 -24.67 29.79 2.68
N LEU A 17 -23.39 29.99 3.00
CA LEU A 17 -22.60 29.05 3.79
C LEU A 17 -22.89 29.25 5.30
N PRO A 18 -23.09 28.18 6.09
CA PRO A 18 -23.23 28.30 7.53
C PRO A 18 -21.89 28.65 8.18
N ARG A 19 -22.00 29.36 9.32
CA ARG A 19 -20.89 30.01 10.03
C ARG A 19 -19.81 29.03 10.50
N ARG A 20 -18.58 29.53 10.38
CA ARG A 20 -17.30 29.06 10.93
C ARG A 20 -17.44 28.53 12.36
N TRP A 21 -16.95 27.31 12.59
CA TRP A 21 -16.76 26.74 13.92
C TRP A 21 -15.58 27.42 14.62
N GLU A 22 -15.81 28.01 15.79
CA GLU A 22 -14.76 28.52 16.68
C GLU A 22 -14.67 27.64 17.94
N PRO A 23 -13.48 27.20 18.37
CA PRO A 23 -13.32 26.41 19.58
C PRO A 23 -13.45 27.30 20.84
N ARG A 24 -14.26 26.85 21.81
CA ARG A 24 -14.40 27.49 23.13
C ARG A 24 -13.12 27.27 23.97
N PRO A 25 -12.63 28.29 24.70
CA PRO A 25 -11.51 28.13 25.62
C PRO A 25 -11.95 27.40 26.91
N PRO A 26 -11.02 26.71 27.61
CA PRO A 26 -11.34 25.99 28.84
C PRO A 26 -11.60 26.95 29.99
N SER A 27 -12.63 26.66 30.79
CA SER A 27 -12.99 27.40 31.99
C SER A 27 -11.98 27.19 33.12
N ARG A 28 -11.48 28.29 33.68
CA ARG A 28 -10.73 28.32 34.94
C ARG A 28 -11.70 28.30 36.12
N ALA A 29 -11.58 27.28 36.98
CA ALA A 29 -12.00 27.30 38.38
C ALA A 29 -11.04 26.34 39.11
N GLY A 30 -10.46 26.60 40.26
CA GLY A 30 -10.41 27.73 41.18
C GLY A 30 -9.29 27.37 42.16
N SER A 31 -8.52 28.36 42.59
CA SER A 31 -7.32 28.17 43.40
C SER A 31 -7.58 28.31 44.91
N ARG A 32 -6.75 27.59 45.69
CA ARG A 32 -6.28 27.81 47.09
C ARG A 32 -6.92 26.98 48.23
N PRO A 33 -6.21 26.80 49.37
CA PRO A 33 -4.78 27.01 49.66
C PRO A 33 -4.05 25.80 50.30
N ALA A 34 -2.72 25.93 50.34
CA ALA A 34 -1.78 25.07 51.04
C ALA A 34 -1.89 25.18 52.58
N ARG A 35 -1.55 24.09 53.27
CA ARG A 35 -1.03 24.11 54.64
C ARG A 35 0.22 23.22 54.76
N SER A 36 1.16 23.78 55.50
CA SER A 36 2.55 23.40 55.77
C SER A 36 2.71 22.28 56.79
N ALA A 37 3.83 21.53 56.70
CA ALA A 37 4.74 21.12 57.79
C ALA A 37 5.78 20.17 57.17
N ALA A 38 7.07 20.52 57.06
CA ALA A 38 8.10 20.61 58.09
C ALA A 38 8.84 19.26 58.32
N GLY A 39 10.17 19.28 58.07
CA GLY A 39 11.19 18.37 58.62
C GLY A 39 11.28 16.98 57.95
N CYS A 40 12.42 16.32 57.77
CA CYS A 40 13.78 16.54 58.23
C CYS A 40 14.74 15.69 57.38
N ARG A 41 15.90 16.29 57.08
CA ARG A 41 17.28 15.77 57.00
C ARG A 41 17.62 14.40 56.35
N ALA A 42 18.62 14.54 55.48
CA ALA A 42 19.60 13.59 54.97
C ALA A 42 20.06 12.46 55.90
N GLY A 43 20.33 11.32 55.28
CA GLY A 43 21.19 10.25 55.80
C GLY A 43 21.82 9.49 54.62
N THR A 44 23.09 9.77 54.36
CA THR A 44 23.97 9.01 53.48
C THR A 44 24.29 7.64 54.09
N HIS A 45 24.22 6.55 53.32
CA HIS A 45 25.12 5.41 53.52
C HIS A 45 25.28 4.60 52.23
N ASP A 46 26.51 4.63 51.73
CA ASP A 46 27.14 3.68 50.82
C ASP A 46 27.30 2.31 51.51
N ARG A 47 27.03 1.21 50.79
CA ARG A 47 27.89 0.01 50.77
C ARG A 47 27.36 -1.08 49.81
N ARG A 48 28.19 -1.34 48.82
CA ARG A 48 28.50 -2.60 48.10
C ARG A 48 27.90 -3.90 48.67
N ALA A 49 27.38 -4.73 47.75
CA ALA A 49 27.93 -6.03 47.34
C ALA A 49 26.91 -7.19 47.23
N ARG A 50 27.17 -8.02 46.20
CA ARG A 50 26.91 -9.48 46.05
C ARG A 50 25.75 -9.95 45.14
N ALA A 51 26.23 -10.46 44.01
CA ALA A 51 25.74 -11.46 43.09
C ALA A 51 24.80 -12.58 43.60
N GLY A 52 23.80 -12.87 42.75
CA GLY A 52 23.32 -14.21 42.36
C GLY A 52 22.12 -14.80 43.12
N PRO A 53 21.36 -15.79 42.55
CA PRO A 53 21.49 -16.40 41.23
C PRO A 53 20.22 -16.42 40.36
N GLN A 54 20.47 -16.71 39.09
CA GLN A 54 19.54 -17.02 38.00
C GLN A 54 18.51 -18.11 38.38
N ARG A 55 17.24 -17.90 38.03
CA ARG A 55 16.25 -18.98 37.92
C ARG A 55 15.98 -19.28 36.44
N ARG A 56 16.52 -20.42 36.00
CA ARG A 56 16.12 -21.18 34.82
C ARG A 56 14.60 -21.42 34.85
N TRP A 57 13.91 -21.08 33.76
CA TRP A 57 12.67 -21.73 33.38
C TRP A 57 12.97 -22.66 32.19
N ARG A 58 12.85 -23.96 32.41
CA ARG A 58 12.76 -24.98 31.35
C ARG A 58 11.29 -25.14 31.00
N GLY A 59 11.04 -25.37 29.71
CA GLY A 59 9.75 -25.17 29.07
C GLY A 59 8.74 -26.31 29.22
N ARG A 60 7.56 -26.06 28.66
CA ARG A 60 6.77 -27.06 27.95
C ARG A 60 5.81 -26.39 26.97
N ASP A 61 5.92 -26.84 25.73
CA ASP A 61 4.92 -26.95 24.67
C ASP A 61 3.52 -26.39 24.93
N ARG A 62 3.02 -25.56 24.01
CA ARG A 62 1.97 -25.98 23.06
C ARG A 62 1.57 -24.88 22.05
N ARG A 63 1.49 -25.34 20.79
CA ARG A 63 0.65 -24.88 19.67
C ARG A 63 1.11 -23.63 18.90
N ARG A 64 1.75 -23.93 17.75
CA ARG A 64 1.87 -23.06 16.57
C ARG A 64 0.50 -22.86 15.92
N PRO A 65 0.13 -21.66 15.45
CA PRO A 65 -0.83 -21.50 14.37
C PRO A 65 -0.14 -21.68 13.02
N ASP A 66 -0.94 -22.13 12.06
CA ASP A 66 -0.55 -22.71 10.79
C ASP A 66 0.26 -21.80 9.86
N ALA A 67 1.08 -22.49 9.06
CA ALA A 67 2.04 -21.93 8.13
C ALA A 67 1.39 -21.08 7.03
N LEU A 68 1.87 -19.85 6.88
CA LEU A 68 1.75 -19.08 5.65
C LEU A 68 2.57 -19.77 4.54
N CYS A 69 1.96 -19.91 3.37
CA CYS A 69 2.45 -20.63 2.19
C CYS A 69 3.92 -20.32 1.86
N PRO A 70 4.82 -21.32 1.82
CA PRO A 70 6.14 -21.15 1.25
C PRO A 70 6.07 -21.23 -0.28
N TRP A 71 6.68 -20.24 -0.93
CA TRP A 71 6.95 -20.21 -2.37
C TRP A 71 7.72 -21.46 -2.79
N ARG A 72 7.12 -22.30 -3.65
CA ARG A 72 7.80 -23.42 -4.31
C ARG A 72 7.89 -23.14 -5.80
N HIS A 73 9.12 -23.00 -6.29
CA HIS A 73 9.43 -23.12 -7.70
C HIS A 73 9.22 -24.57 -8.15
N SER A 74 8.29 -24.79 -9.08
CA SER A 74 8.08 -26.08 -9.75
C SER A 74 9.25 -26.35 -10.70
N ARG A 75 10.11 -27.32 -10.34
CA ARG A 75 11.05 -27.96 -11.27
C ARG A 75 10.33 -29.11 -11.98
N LEU A 76 10.21 -29.01 -13.30
CA LEU A 76 9.67 -30.05 -14.18
C LEU A 76 10.61 -31.27 -14.24
N ARG A 77 10.08 -32.45 -13.93
CA ARG A 77 10.58 -33.75 -14.42
C ARG A 77 9.36 -34.66 -14.70
N GLY A 78 9.20 -35.08 -15.97
CA GLY A 78 8.26 -36.13 -16.35
C GLY A 78 8.72 -37.52 -15.85
N PRO A 79 7.82 -38.52 -15.83
CA PRO A 79 7.76 -39.43 -17.00
C PRO A 79 6.41 -40.08 -17.35
N ARG A 80 6.32 -40.42 -18.65
CA ARG A 80 5.66 -41.52 -19.39
C ARG A 80 4.55 -42.42 -18.77
N SER A 81 3.39 -42.35 -19.44
CA SER A 81 2.51 -43.38 -20.03
C SER A 81 2.10 -44.68 -19.29
N GLY A 82 0.77 -44.91 -19.22
CA GLY A 82 0.16 -46.25 -19.29
C GLY A 82 -1.28 -46.38 -18.76
N GLY A 83 -2.26 -46.76 -19.60
CA GLY A 83 -3.34 -47.70 -19.20
C GLY A 83 -4.79 -47.24 -18.94
N SER A 84 -5.56 -46.98 -20.01
CA SER A 84 -6.96 -47.39 -20.32
C SER A 84 -8.00 -47.88 -19.25
N ARG A 85 -9.18 -47.19 -19.24
CA ARG A 85 -10.62 -47.62 -19.13
C ARG A 85 -11.14 -48.09 -17.73
N ARG A 86 -12.37 -47.81 -17.25
CA ARG A 86 -13.68 -47.48 -17.87
C ARG A 86 -14.66 -46.80 -16.85
N ALA A 87 -15.78 -46.31 -17.38
CA ALA A 87 -16.75 -45.32 -16.87
C ALA A 87 -17.67 -45.70 -15.68
N GLY A 88 -18.18 -44.65 -14.99
CA GLY A 88 -19.46 -44.66 -14.27
C GLY A 88 -19.70 -43.40 -13.42
N GLY A 89 -20.82 -42.69 -13.65
CA GLY A 89 -21.42 -41.77 -12.67
C GLY A 89 -21.29 -40.27 -12.95
N ARG A 90 -22.43 -39.61 -13.13
CA ARG A 90 -22.59 -38.21 -13.55
C ARG A 90 -22.28 -37.23 -12.41
N GLY A 91 -21.29 -36.37 -12.63
CA GLY A 91 -21.17 -35.03 -12.07
C GLY A 91 -20.51 -34.18 -13.15
N ARG A 92 -21.12 -33.05 -13.54
CA ARG A 92 -20.48 -32.14 -14.52
C ARG A 92 -19.15 -31.70 -13.91
N PRO A 93 -17.98 -32.03 -14.50
CA PRO A 93 -16.74 -31.49 -14.01
C PRO A 93 -16.74 -30.00 -14.32
N GLY A 94 -16.42 -29.18 -13.31
CA GLY A 94 -16.08 -27.78 -13.52
C GLY A 94 -15.09 -27.68 -14.69
N ARG A 95 -15.40 -26.80 -15.63
CA ARG A 95 -14.61 -26.62 -16.84
C ARG A 95 -13.27 -26.04 -16.41
N VAL A 96 -12.23 -26.86 -16.37
CA VAL A 96 -10.85 -26.38 -16.23
C VAL A 96 -10.46 -25.79 -17.58
N LEU A 97 -10.79 -24.51 -17.80
CA LEU A 97 -10.01 -23.66 -18.70
C LEU A 97 -8.73 -23.31 -17.93
N GLY A 98 -7.57 -23.56 -18.54
CA GLY A 98 -6.26 -23.63 -17.87
C GLY A 98 -6.01 -22.55 -16.81
N ASP A 99 -5.54 -22.98 -15.63
CA ASP A 99 -4.92 -22.22 -14.54
C ASP A 99 -5.51 -20.85 -14.14
N LEU A 100 -6.74 -20.51 -14.55
CA LEU A 100 -7.44 -19.32 -14.09
C LEU A 100 -7.98 -19.59 -12.68
N VAL A 101 -7.29 -19.05 -11.68
CA VAL A 101 -7.80 -19.00 -10.31
C VAL A 101 -8.98 -18.04 -10.33
N THR A 102 -10.20 -18.56 -10.15
CA THR A 102 -11.41 -17.74 -10.09
C THR A 102 -11.28 -16.75 -8.91
N PRO A 103 -11.58 -15.45 -9.10
CA PRO A 103 -11.55 -14.50 -7.99
C PRO A 103 -12.50 -14.96 -6.89
N THR A 104 -12.08 -14.88 -5.62
CA THR A 104 -12.96 -15.18 -4.49
C THR A 104 -13.58 -13.90 -3.96
N VAL A 105 -14.85 -13.98 -3.55
CA VAL A 105 -15.59 -12.84 -2.97
C VAL A 105 -15.95 -13.16 -1.52
N GLU A 106 -15.45 -12.35 -0.59
CA GLU A 106 -15.63 -12.52 0.84
C GLU A 106 -16.20 -11.25 1.48
N TRP A 107 -17.07 -11.40 2.48
CA TRP A 107 -17.60 -10.25 3.21
C TRP A 107 -16.53 -9.62 4.09
N LEU A 108 -16.48 -8.28 4.08
CA LEU A 108 -15.74 -7.47 5.04
C LEU A 108 -16.71 -6.51 5.74
N GLY A 109 -17.19 -6.91 6.91
CA GLY A 109 -18.28 -6.22 7.59
C GLY A 109 -19.62 -6.42 6.87
N ASP A 110 -20.52 -5.46 7.02
CA ASP A 110 -21.90 -5.48 6.49
C ASP A 110 -22.09 -4.58 5.25
N ARG A 111 -21.03 -3.90 4.81
CA ARG A 111 -21.07 -2.87 3.76
C ARG A 111 -20.04 -3.05 2.66
N ALA A 112 -19.15 -4.03 2.78
CA ALA A 112 -18.11 -4.23 1.81
C ALA A 112 -17.84 -5.71 1.56
N VAL A 113 -17.34 -5.98 0.35
CA VAL A 113 -16.78 -7.27 -0.02
C VAL A 113 -15.34 -7.10 -0.49
N LEU A 114 -14.52 -8.10 -0.21
CA LEU A 114 -13.17 -8.25 -0.73
C LEU A 114 -13.22 -9.21 -1.91
N VAL A 115 -12.72 -8.75 -3.06
CA VAL A 115 -12.48 -9.57 -4.24
C VAL A 115 -10.99 -9.89 -4.28
N CYS A 116 -10.62 -11.13 -3.96
CA CYS A 116 -9.24 -11.58 -3.96
C CYS A 116 -8.86 -12.12 -5.34
N VAL A 117 -7.68 -11.71 -5.85
CA VAL A 117 -7.16 -12.17 -7.14
C VAL A 117 -5.82 -12.88 -7.00
N ALA A 118 -5.51 -13.75 -7.95
CA ALA A 118 -4.20 -14.39 -7.98
C ALA A 118 -3.12 -13.42 -8.45
N ASP A 119 -3.43 -12.60 -9.46
CA ASP A 119 -2.48 -11.74 -10.18
C ASP A 119 -2.84 -10.24 -10.12
N PRO A 120 -1.90 -9.34 -9.79
CA PRO A 120 -2.11 -7.89 -9.83
C PRO A 120 -2.55 -7.33 -11.20
N GLN A 121 -2.24 -7.99 -12.32
CA GLN A 121 -2.71 -7.56 -13.64
C GLN A 121 -4.19 -7.87 -13.85
N GLU A 122 -4.65 -9.05 -13.42
CA GLU A 122 -6.09 -9.39 -13.38
C GLU A 122 -6.88 -8.37 -12.54
N ARG A 123 -6.34 -7.97 -11.38
CA ARG A 123 -6.94 -6.95 -10.50
C ARG A 123 -7.32 -5.67 -11.25
N GLU A 124 -6.47 -5.20 -12.15
CA GLU A 124 -6.71 -3.92 -12.86
C GLU A 124 -7.83 -4.06 -13.90
N GLY A 125 -7.89 -5.20 -14.59
CA GLY A 125 -9.02 -5.55 -15.45
C GLY A 125 -10.32 -5.60 -14.66
N LEU A 126 -10.33 -6.31 -13.54
CA LEU A 126 -11.50 -6.44 -12.67
C LEU A 126 -11.93 -5.11 -12.06
N HIS A 127 -10.98 -4.26 -11.65
CA HIS A 127 -11.30 -2.93 -11.12
C HIS A 127 -12.08 -2.10 -12.15
N ARG A 128 -11.60 -2.06 -13.40
CA ARG A 128 -12.27 -1.31 -14.48
C ARG A 128 -13.67 -1.86 -14.73
N MET A 129 -13.78 -3.17 -14.89
CA MET A 129 -15.05 -3.86 -15.13
C MET A 129 -16.07 -3.59 -14.02
N LEU A 130 -15.68 -3.75 -12.76
CA LEU A 130 -16.56 -3.50 -11.63
C LEU A 130 -16.94 -2.01 -11.53
N ALA A 131 -16.01 -1.09 -11.80
CA ALA A 131 -16.29 0.34 -11.79
C ALA A 131 -17.26 0.78 -12.90
N GLU A 132 -17.19 0.13 -14.05
CA GLU A 132 -18.12 0.37 -15.17
C GLU A 132 -19.50 -0.25 -14.90
N ALA A 133 -19.54 -1.48 -14.41
CA ALA A 133 -20.79 -2.21 -14.17
C ALA A 133 -21.55 -1.74 -12.91
N LEU A 134 -20.83 -1.25 -11.90
CA LEU A 134 -21.37 -0.88 -10.59
C LEU A 134 -20.92 0.55 -10.19
N PRO A 135 -21.28 1.60 -10.96
CA PRO A 135 -20.75 2.95 -10.78
C PRO A 135 -21.16 3.64 -9.47
N ALA A 136 -22.18 3.12 -8.79
CA ALA A 136 -22.63 3.63 -7.48
C ALA A 136 -21.78 3.11 -6.31
N LEU A 137 -20.92 2.10 -6.55
CA LEU A 137 -20.08 1.50 -5.52
C LEU A 137 -18.72 2.17 -5.46
N LEU A 138 -18.16 2.25 -4.25
CA LEU A 138 -16.80 2.69 -4.05
C LEU A 138 -15.86 1.49 -4.19
N ILE A 139 -14.96 1.55 -5.16
CA ILE A 139 -14.01 0.47 -5.42
C ILE A 139 -12.60 0.97 -5.10
N ARG A 140 -11.92 0.28 -4.19
CA ARG A 140 -10.57 0.61 -3.76
C ARG A 140 -9.62 -0.53 -4.11
N ARG A 141 -8.48 -0.18 -4.70
CA ARG A 141 -7.40 -1.11 -5.02
C ARG A 141 -6.58 -1.41 -3.76
N GLY A 142 -6.55 -2.67 -3.34
CA GLY A 142 -5.53 -3.24 -2.46
C GLY A 142 -4.39 -3.86 -3.28
N LEU A 143 -3.43 -4.54 -2.66
CA LEU A 143 -2.29 -5.11 -3.41
C LEU A 143 -2.70 -6.34 -4.23
N ARG A 144 -3.47 -7.25 -3.63
CA ARG A 144 -3.96 -8.48 -4.25
C ARG A 144 -5.48 -8.60 -4.19
N GLU A 145 -6.14 -7.51 -3.85
CA GLU A 145 -7.56 -7.48 -3.55
C GLU A 145 -8.18 -6.17 -4.03
N LEU A 146 -9.48 -6.22 -4.31
CA LEU A 146 -10.32 -5.05 -4.46
C LEU A 146 -11.31 -5.00 -3.31
N LEU A 147 -11.40 -3.86 -2.63
CA LEU A 147 -12.49 -3.59 -1.71
C LEU A 147 -13.62 -2.92 -2.50
N VAL A 148 -14.78 -3.56 -2.53
CA VAL A 148 -16.00 -2.99 -3.10
C VAL A 148 -16.94 -2.65 -1.96
N GLU A 149 -17.26 -1.38 -1.82
CA GLU A 149 -18.01 -0.84 -0.68
C GLU A 149 -19.28 -0.11 -1.15
N SER A 150 -20.37 -0.33 -0.41
CA SER A 150 -21.62 0.40 -0.58
C SER A 150 -21.81 1.48 0.50
N GLU A 151 -22.50 2.56 0.15
CA GLU A 151 -22.81 3.66 1.08
C GLU A 151 -23.74 3.25 2.23
N THR A 152 -24.53 2.21 2.04
CA THR A 152 -25.37 1.61 3.08
C THR A 152 -25.29 0.09 3.00
N PRO A 153 -25.55 -0.65 4.10
CA PRO A 153 -25.56 -2.10 4.06
C PRO A 153 -26.51 -2.61 2.98
N SER A 154 -26.01 -3.42 2.06
CA SER A 154 -26.80 -4.01 0.99
C SER A 154 -26.58 -5.52 0.96
N PRO A 155 -27.60 -6.35 1.24
CA PRO A 155 -27.46 -7.80 1.19
C PRO A 155 -27.18 -8.31 -0.24
N ALA A 156 -27.50 -7.52 -1.26
CA ALA A 156 -27.29 -7.85 -2.67
C ALA A 156 -25.86 -7.56 -3.15
N LEU A 157 -25.05 -6.79 -2.40
CA LEU A 157 -23.72 -6.35 -2.80
C LEU A 157 -22.85 -7.49 -3.30
N ARG A 158 -22.75 -8.57 -2.51
CA ARG A 158 -21.95 -9.73 -2.87
C ARG A 158 -22.42 -10.39 -4.17
N SER A 159 -23.72 -10.66 -4.29
CA SER A 159 -24.28 -11.30 -5.48
C SER A 159 -24.18 -10.42 -6.73
N ASP A 160 -24.25 -9.09 -6.59
CA ASP A 160 -24.04 -8.16 -7.69
C ASP A 160 -22.60 -8.19 -8.20
N VAL A 161 -21.63 -8.21 -7.28
CA VAL A 161 -20.21 -8.37 -7.62
C VAL A 161 -19.95 -9.72 -8.29
N GLU A 162 -20.41 -10.83 -7.69
CA GLU A 162 -20.26 -12.18 -8.24
C GLU A 162 -20.87 -12.28 -9.65
N ARG A 163 -22.06 -11.70 -9.87
CA ARG A 163 -22.70 -11.67 -11.19
C ARG A 163 -21.87 -10.95 -12.25
N VAL A 164 -21.22 -9.84 -11.92
CA VAL A 164 -20.34 -9.12 -12.85
C VAL A 164 -19.10 -9.96 -13.15
N LEU A 165 -18.49 -10.56 -12.12
CA LEU A 165 -17.32 -11.43 -12.29
C LEU A 165 -17.62 -12.64 -13.17
N GLU A 166 -18.80 -13.26 -13.04
CA GLU A 166 -19.22 -14.42 -13.83
C GLU A 166 -19.55 -14.08 -15.28
N ALA A 167 -20.06 -12.87 -15.55
CA ALA A 167 -20.48 -12.45 -16.88
C ALA A 167 -19.32 -12.22 -17.86
N ASP A 168 -18.12 -11.91 -17.35
CA ASP A 168 -17.02 -11.37 -18.16
C ASP A 168 -15.68 -12.11 -17.95
N LEU A 169 -15.71 -13.41 -17.59
CA LEU A 169 -14.53 -14.29 -17.61
C LEU A 169 -13.95 -14.52 -19.03
N VAL A 170 -14.32 -13.69 -20.01
CA VAL A 170 -13.72 -13.62 -21.33
C VAL A 170 -12.54 -12.64 -21.23
N PRO A 171 -11.29 -13.06 -21.49
CA PRO A 171 -10.15 -12.16 -21.46
C PRO A 171 -10.35 -11.04 -22.50
N GLN A 172 -10.74 -9.86 -22.04
CA GLN A 172 -10.66 -8.66 -22.86
C GLN A 172 -9.19 -8.25 -22.88
N ASP A 173 -8.58 -8.16 -24.06
CA ASP A 173 -7.29 -7.53 -24.26
C ASP A 173 -7.49 -6.02 -24.06
N VAL A 174 -7.64 -5.62 -22.80
CA VAL A 174 -7.92 -4.25 -22.41
C VAL A 174 -6.65 -3.45 -22.65
N ALA A 175 -6.69 -2.62 -23.69
CA ALA A 175 -5.70 -1.60 -23.95
C ALA A 175 -5.36 -0.90 -22.63
N SER A 176 -4.13 -1.11 -22.17
CA SER A 176 -3.64 -0.48 -20.95
C SER A 176 -3.74 1.04 -21.14
N PRO A 177 -4.31 1.79 -20.18
CA PRO A 177 -4.28 3.25 -20.27
C PRO A 177 -2.81 3.68 -20.48
N THR A 178 -2.61 4.71 -21.30
CA THR A 178 -1.29 5.24 -21.62
C THR A 178 -0.53 5.53 -20.33
N SER A 179 0.38 4.63 -19.96
CA SER A 179 1.10 4.71 -18.70
C SER A 179 2.13 5.82 -18.82
N ARG A 180 1.89 6.93 -18.12
CA ARG A 180 2.82 8.06 -18.11
C ARG A 180 4.10 7.62 -17.39
N VAL A 181 5.24 8.00 -17.96
CA VAL A 181 6.54 7.82 -17.30
C VAL A 181 6.84 9.02 -16.40
N VAL A 182 7.13 8.77 -15.13
CA VAL A 182 7.46 9.76 -14.10
C VAL A 182 8.91 9.60 -13.70
N HIS A 183 9.72 10.63 -13.94
CA HIS A 183 11.12 10.63 -13.53
C HIS A 183 11.26 11.27 -12.16
N LEU A 184 11.82 10.54 -11.20
CA LEU A 184 12.07 11.04 -9.85
C LEU A 184 13.58 11.10 -9.59
N PRO A 185 14.16 12.30 -9.42
CA PRO A 185 15.56 12.43 -9.04
C PRO A 185 15.74 12.02 -7.58
N VAL A 186 16.80 11.26 -7.30
CA VAL A 186 17.09 10.70 -5.98
C VAL A 186 18.56 10.96 -5.62
N HIS A 187 18.78 11.50 -4.43
CA HIS A 187 20.07 11.43 -3.76
C HIS A 187 20.11 10.11 -2.97
N TYR A 188 20.98 9.18 -3.37
CA TYR A 188 21.07 7.85 -2.75
C TYR A 188 22.03 7.85 -1.55
N ASP A 189 21.60 8.47 -0.47
CA ASP A 189 22.31 8.60 0.81
C ASP A 189 21.50 8.03 1.98
N GLY A 190 20.48 7.21 1.68
CA GLY A 190 19.56 6.70 2.68
C GLY A 190 20.25 5.86 3.75
N THR A 191 19.81 6.01 4.99
CA THR A 191 20.45 5.39 6.16
C THR A 191 20.50 3.86 6.12
N ASP A 192 19.60 3.23 5.37
CA ASP A 192 19.54 1.76 5.25
C ASP A 192 20.21 1.24 3.97
N LEU A 193 20.76 2.11 3.11
CA LEU A 193 21.36 1.69 1.84
C LEU A 193 22.47 0.63 2.02
N PRO A 194 23.40 0.76 3.00
CA PRO A 194 24.39 -0.30 3.28
C PRO A 194 23.74 -1.61 3.72
N LEU A 195 22.74 -1.55 4.60
CA LEU A 195 22.02 -2.74 5.07
C LEU A 195 21.28 -3.45 3.94
N VAL A 196 20.65 -2.70 3.03
CA VAL A 196 19.99 -3.26 1.85
C VAL A 196 20.99 -3.97 0.95
N ALA A 197 22.16 -3.38 0.72
CA ALA A 197 23.23 -4.00 -0.04
C ALA A 197 23.72 -5.32 0.61
N ASP A 198 23.88 -5.34 1.93
CA ASP A 198 24.25 -6.55 2.68
C ASP A 198 23.19 -7.65 2.56
N LEU A 199 21.91 -7.31 2.70
CA LEU A 199 20.79 -8.26 2.57
C LEU A 199 20.71 -8.86 1.16
N LEU A 200 20.98 -8.05 0.13
CA LEU A 200 21.01 -8.48 -1.28
C LEU A 200 22.36 -9.07 -1.71
N ARG A 201 23.38 -9.07 -0.83
CA ARG A 201 24.73 -9.55 -1.08
C ARG A 201 25.40 -8.90 -2.29
N CYS A 202 25.24 -7.58 -2.40
CA CYS A 202 25.85 -6.76 -3.46
C CYS A 202 26.48 -5.49 -2.88
N SER A 203 27.05 -4.63 -3.72
CA SER A 203 27.54 -3.33 -3.28
C SER A 203 26.40 -2.30 -3.20
N THR A 204 26.60 -1.22 -2.44
CA THR A 204 25.66 -0.09 -2.44
C THR A 204 25.50 0.51 -3.84
N GLN A 205 26.57 0.55 -4.64
CA GLN A 205 26.52 1.00 -6.04
C GLN A 205 25.65 0.09 -6.90
N ASP A 206 25.65 -1.23 -6.67
CA ASP A 206 24.77 -2.16 -7.37
C ASP A 206 23.30 -1.91 -7.02
N VAL A 207 22.98 -1.63 -5.75
CA VAL A 207 21.62 -1.28 -5.33
C VAL A 207 21.16 0.00 -6.03
N VAL A 208 21.99 1.04 -6.02
CA VAL A 208 21.68 2.33 -6.67
C VAL A 208 21.43 2.14 -8.17
N ARG A 209 22.33 1.44 -8.85
CA ARG A 209 22.22 1.13 -10.28
C ARG A 209 20.95 0.33 -10.58
N ALA A 210 20.73 -0.79 -9.87
CA ALA A 210 19.59 -1.65 -10.09
C ALA A 210 18.26 -0.93 -9.82
N HIS A 211 18.18 -0.13 -8.74
CA HIS A 211 16.96 0.62 -8.41
C HIS A 211 16.66 1.72 -9.43
N GLY A 212 17.69 2.41 -9.95
CA GLY A 212 17.54 3.43 -10.99
C GLY A 212 17.23 2.87 -12.39
N GLU A 213 17.81 1.72 -12.75
CA GLU A 213 17.54 1.05 -14.03
C GLU A 213 16.18 0.34 -14.05
N GLN A 214 15.63 -0.01 -12.89
CA GLN A 214 14.33 -0.65 -12.77
C GLN A 214 13.18 0.33 -13.11
N ALA A 215 12.25 -0.11 -13.98
CA ALA A 215 10.96 0.55 -14.11
C ALA A 215 10.04 0.09 -12.97
N TRP A 216 9.33 1.02 -12.35
CA TRP A 216 8.43 0.72 -11.24
C TRP A 216 7.01 1.17 -11.56
N ARG A 217 6.04 0.28 -11.61
CA ARG A 217 4.64 0.63 -11.86
C ARG A 217 3.93 0.97 -10.55
N VAL A 218 3.17 2.05 -10.53
CA VAL A 218 2.29 2.39 -9.40
C VAL A 218 1.14 1.37 -9.36
N ALA A 219 1.23 0.40 -8.46
CA ALA A 219 0.24 -0.66 -8.32
C ALA A 219 -1.01 -0.18 -7.57
N MET A 220 -0.83 0.62 -6.52
CA MET A 220 -1.93 1.25 -5.80
C MET A 220 -1.46 2.52 -5.10
N MET A 221 -2.42 3.40 -4.80
CA MET A 221 -2.23 4.53 -3.90
C MET A 221 -2.90 4.22 -2.57
N GLY A 222 -2.27 4.55 -1.45
CA GLY A 222 -2.81 4.27 -0.12
C GLY A 222 -1.83 4.62 0.99
N PHE A 223 -2.16 4.30 2.25
CA PHE A 223 -1.38 4.67 3.45
C PHE A 223 -1.39 6.18 3.79
N ALA A 224 -1.08 7.05 2.83
CA ALA A 224 -1.23 8.50 2.94
C ALA A 224 -1.49 9.14 1.56
N PRO A 225 -2.04 10.36 1.50
CA PRO A 225 -2.17 11.10 0.25
C PRO A 225 -0.82 11.21 -0.49
N GLY A 226 -0.80 10.83 -1.77
CA GLY A 226 0.40 10.79 -2.61
C GLY A 226 1.39 9.65 -2.37
N PHE A 227 1.10 8.72 -1.44
CA PHE A 227 1.93 7.53 -1.25
C PHE A 227 1.51 6.44 -2.24
N GLY A 228 2.43 6.10 -3.16
CA GLY A 228 2.25 5.06 -4.16
C GLY A 228 3.10 3.82 -3.84
N TYR A 229 2.49 2.65 -3.94
CA TYR A 229 3.17 1.36 -3.87
C TYR A 229 3.68 1.00 -5.27
N LEU A 230 4.99 0.89 -5.43
CA LEU A 230 5.63 0.72 -6.72
C LEU A 230 6.14 -0.71 -6.89
N GLU A 231 5.64 -1.42 -7.88
CA GLU A 231 6.06 -2.79 -8.22
C GLU A 231 7.08 -2.77 -9.37
N PRO A 232 8.10 -3.63 -9.36
CA PRO A 232 9.05 -3.73 -10.46
C PRO A 232 8.34 -4.25 -11.72
N VAL A 233 8.61 -3.60 -12.85
CA VAL A 233 8.14 -4.02 -14.17
C VAL A 233 9.22 -4.87 -14.85
N GLY A 234 8.84 -6.06 -15.30
CA GLY A 234 9.75 -6.97 -16.00
C GLY A 234 10.76 -7.65 -15.07
N ALA A 235 11.77 -8.28 -15.68
CA ALA A 235 12.83 -8.94 -14.92
C ALA A 235 13.69 -7.91 -14.21
N SER A 236 14.01 -8.18 -12.94
CA SER A 236 14.93 -7.35 -12.18
C SER A 236 16.31 -7.99 -12.04
N THR A 237 17.33 -7.16 -11.92
CA THR A 237 18.72 -7.58 -11.70
C THR A 237 18.98 -7.98 -10.25
N LEU A 238 18.20 -7.46 -9.30
CA LEU A 238 18.25 -7.81 -7.88
C LEU A 238 16.92 -8.39 -7.41
N ASP A 239 16.98 -9.33 -6.47
CA ASP A 239 15.80 -9.94 -5.86
C ASP A 239 15.19 -9.02 -4.80
N TRP A 240 14.46 -7.99 -5.24
CA TRP A 240 13.76 -7.06 -4.33
C TRP A 240 12.77 -7.75 -3.39
N GLY A 241 12.23 -8.92 -3.79
CA GLY A 241 11.27 -9.70 -2.99
C GLY A 241 11.90 -10.29 -1.73
N SER A 242 13.21 -10.53 -1.74
CA SER A 242 13.95 -11.02 -0.58
C SER A 242 14.10 -9.98 0.55
N LEU A 243 13.90 -8.69 0.27
CA LEU A 243 14.03 -7.64 1.27
C LEU A 243 12.82 -7.64 2.21
N PRO A 244 12.99 -7.98 3.50
CA PRO A 244 11.90 -7.91 4.45
C PRO A 244 11.53 -6.45 4.75
N ARG A 245 10.42 -6.26 5.46
CA ARG A 245 10.22 -5.01 6.20
C ARG A 245 11.13 -4.98 7.42
N ARG A 246 11.43 -3.79 7.93
CA ARG A 246 12.11 -3.65 9.23
C ARG A 246 11.25 -4.27 10.33
N GLU A 247 11.88 -4.98 11.25
CA GLU A 247 11.21 -5.61 12.40
C GLU A 247 10.50 -4.58 13.29
N SER A 248 11.15 -3.43 13.49
CA SER A 248 10.59 -2.29 14.23
C SER A 248 10.46 -1.08 13.31
N PRO A 249 9.24 -0.62 13.00
CA PRO A 249 9.01 0.59 12.22
C PRO A 249 9.65 1.81 12.88
N ARG A 250 10.14 2.76 12.06
CA ARG A 250 10.53 4.07 12.56
C ARG A 250 9.29 4.83 13.00
N PRO A 251 9.34 5.53 14.15
CA PRO A 251 8.25 6.45 14.51
C PRO A 251 8.19 7.65 13.56
N ARG A 252 9.31 7.98 12.90
CA ARG A 252 9.46 9.14 12.03
C ARG A 252 10.36 8.79 10.83
N VAL A 253 9.81 8.89 9.63
CA VAL A 253 10.50 8.82 8.35
C VAL A 253 10.35 10.19 7.70
N PRO A 254 11.45 10.85 7.28
CA PRO A 254 11.38 12.17 6.65
C PRO A 254 10.56 12.18 5.35
N ARG A 255 9.95 13.34 5.04
CA ARG A 255 9.34 13.60 3.73
C ARG A 255 10.37 13.38 2.61
N GLY A 256 9.92 12.82 1.49
CA GLY A 256 10.75 12.59 0.30
C GLY A 256 11.64 11.36 0.42
N SER A 257 11.61 10.63 1.55
CA SER A 257 12.40 9.41 1.69
C SER A 257 11.99 8.40 0.62
N VAL A 258 12.96 7.94 -0.15
CA VAL A 258 12.82 6.83 -1.10
C VAL A 258 13.14 5.54 -0.35
N ALA A 259 12.23 4.59 -0.41
CA ALA A 259 12.31 3.39 0.39
C ALA A 259 11.93 2.13 -0.37
N ILE A 260 12.43 0.99 0.10
CA ILE A 260 12.20 -0.33 -0.48
C ILE A 260 11.88 -1.36 0.61
N ALA A 261 10.90 -2.23 0.35
CA ALA A 261 10.62 -3.42 1.16
C ALA A 261 9.63 -4.35 0.44
N ALA A 262 9.73 -5.65 0.72
CA ALA A 262 8.79 -6.67 0.25
C ALA A 262 8.52 -6.63 -1.26
N GLY A 263 9.60 -6.49 -2.05
CA GLY A 263 9.50 -6.43 -3.51
C GLY A 263 9.01 -5.11 -4.09
N MET A 264 8.75 -4.09 -3.26
CA MET A 264 8.19 -2.81 -3.70
C MET A 264 9.07 -1.63 -3.31
N SER A 265 9.03 -0.58 -4.11
CA SER A 265 9.60 0.74 -3.82
C SER A 265 8.48 1.76 -3.52
N ALA A 266 8.82 2.85 -2.86
CA ALA A 266 7.89 3.94 -2.55
C ALA A 266 8.65 5.24 -2.23
N VAL A 267 7.91 6.36 -2.29
CA VAL A 267 8.38 7.66 -1.77
C VAL A 267 7.42 8.13 -0.69
N TYR A 268 7.93 8.47 0.48
CA TYR A 268 7.15 9.01 1.58
C TYR A 268 6.74 10.46 1.26
N PRO A 269 5.44 10.79 1.08
CA PRO A 269 5.01 12.11 0.64
C PRO A 269 5.04 13.16 1.75
N GLN A 270 5.13 12.73 3.01
CA GLN A 270 5.21 13.57 4.20
C GLN A 270 5.96 12.82 5.31
N GLU A 271 6.28 13.54 6.39
CA GLU A 271 6.89 12.92 7.56
C GLU A 271 5.86 12.03 8.29
N MET A 272 6.16 10.74 8.42
CA MET A 272 5.24 9.77 9.01
C MET A 272 5.98 8.51 9.50
N PRO A 273 5.37 7.67 10.36
CA PRO A 273 5.98 6.40 10.75
C PRO A 273 6.14 5.48 9.52
N GLY A 274 7.15 4.61 9.54
CA GLY A 274 7.43 3.74 8.39
C GLY A 274 8.38 2.59 8.68
N GLY A 275 8.06 1.41 8.14
CA GLY A 275 8.83 0.18 8.33
C GLY A 275 9.67 -0.25 7.14
N TRP A 276 9.86 0.62 6.14
CA TRP A 276 10.61 0.29 4.92
C TRP A 276 12.08 0.72 5.05
N HIS A 277 12.95 0.13 4.24
CA HIS A 277 14.37 0.46 4.21
C HIS A 277 14.58 1.74 3.40
N LEU A 278 15.17 2.77 4.02
CA LEU A 278 15.41 4.07 3.39
C LEU A 278 16.71 4.02 2.58
N ILE A 279 16.61 4.18 1.27
CA ILE A 279 17.75 4.05 0.34
C ILE A 279 18.18 5.40 -0.28
N GLY A 280 17.36 6.44 -0.14
CA GLY A 280 17.68 7.77 -0.60
C GLY A 280 16.58 8.78 -0.28
N VAL A 281 16.69 9.96 -0.88
CA VAL A 281 15.73 11.06 -0.74
C VAL A 281 15.51 11.75 -2.09
N THR A 282 14.27 12.13 -2.35
CA THR A 282 13.91 13.04 -3.45
C THR A 282 13.42 14.36 -2.89
N ALA A 283 13.77 15.46 -3.56
CA ALA A 283 13.26 16.79 -3.24
C ALA A 283 11.85 17.04 -3.81
N VAL A 284 11.34 16.13 -4.65
CA VAL A 284 10.02 16.28 -5.27
C VAL A 284 8.92 16.26 -4.22
N THR A 285 8.04 17.26 -4.26
CA THR A 285 6.81 17.29 -3.47
C THR A 285 5.82 16.30 -4.06
N MET A 286 5.73 15.11 -3.47
CA MET A 286 4.89 14.01 -3.99
C MET A 286 3.39 14.29 -3.88
N PHE A 287 2.99 15.13 -2.92
CA PHE A 287 1.61 15.55 -2.71
C PHE A 287 1.56 17.01 -2.29
N ASP A 288 0.75 17.80 -2.98
CA ASP A 288 0.43 19.18 -2.63
C ASP A 288 -1.08 19.39 -2.73
N VAL A 289 -1.74 19.64 -1.60
CA VAL A 289 -3.19 19.86 -1.56
C VAL A 289 -3.60 21.19 -2.23
N LEU A 290 -2.65 22.11 -2.42
CA LEU A 290 -2.90 23.41 -3.04
C LEU A 290 -2.80 23.36 -4.57
N ASP A 291 -2.28 22.28 -5.14
CA ASP A 291 -2.29 22.06 -6.59
C ASP A 291 -3.65 21.47 -6.99
N GLU A 292 -4.53 22.33 -7.52
CA GLU A 292 -5.90 21.96 -7.90
C GLU A 292 -5.95 21.03 -9.11
N ASP A 293 -4.98 21.14 -10.03
CA ASP A 293 -4.94 20.33 -11.25
C ASP A 293 -4.38 18.93 -10.99
N ARG A 294 -3.34 18.86 -10.14
CA ARG A 294 -2.60 17.62 -9.91
C ARG A 294 -2.04 17.53 -8.48
N PRO A 295 -2.90 17.31 -7.47
CA PRO A 295 -2.44 17.28 -6.09
C PRO A 295 -1.50 16.12 -5.77
N ALA A 296 -1.53 15.03 -6.54
CA ALA A 296 -0.61 13.91 -6.40
C ALA A 296 0.27 13.73 -7.64
N VAL A 297 1.58 13.61 -7.42
CA VAL A 297 2.54 13.37 -8.50
C VAL A 297 2.29 12.02 -9.18
N LEU A 298 1.85 11.01 -8.43
CA LEU A 298 1.66 9.64 -8.90
C LEU A 298 0.18 9.25 -8.99
N SER A 299 -0.16 8.51 -10.04
CA SER A 299 -1.46 7.88 -10.23
C SER A 299 -1.31 6.37 -10.47
N PRO A 300 -2.30 5.53 -10.09
CA PRO A 300 -2.28 4.11 -10.44
C PRO A 300 -2.03 3.88 -11.93
N GLY A 301 -1.11 2.97 -12.26
CA GLY A 301 -0.71 2.68 -13.63
C GLY A 301 0.47 3.51 -14.16
N ASP A 302 0.85 4.63 -13.51
CA ASP A 302 2.06 5.36 -13.88
C ASP A 302 3.32 4.46 -13.76
N VAL A 303 4.31 4.69 -14.61
CA VAL A 303 5.64 4.05 -14.52
C VAL A 303 6.65 5.05 -13.99
N VAL A 304 7.20 4.78 -12.82
CA VAL A 304 8.25 5.56 -12.18
C VAL A 304 9.62 5.07 -12.62
N ARG A 305 10.50 6.01 -12.96
CA ARG A 305 11.92 5.81 -13.21
C ARG A 305 12.69 6.67 -12.22
N PHE A 306 13.44 6.03 -11.34
CA PHE A 306 14.34 6.74 -10.44
C PHE A 306 15.66 7.03 -11.15
N GLY A 307 16.26 8.18 -10.88
CA GLY A 307 17.58 8.52 -11.40
C GLY A 307 18.39 9.28 -10.37
N PRO A 308 19.73 9.29 -10.49
CA PRO A 308 20.54 10.18 -9.66
C PRO A 308 20.07 11.62 -9.87
N ALA A 309 19.90 12.36 -8.78
CA ALA A 309 19.66 13.79 -8.86
C ALA A 309 20.87 14.46 -9.53
N GLN A 310 20.60 15.34 -10.51
CA GLN A 310 21.65 16.18 -11.06
C GLN A 310 22.14 17.14 -9.97
N GLU A 311 23.45 17.22 -9.77
CA GLU A 311 24.01 18.29 -8.94
C GLU A 311 23.64 19.63 -9.58
N PRO A 312 23.20 20.63 -8.80
CA PRO A 312 22.95 21.96 -9.34
C PRO A 312 24.27 22.49 -9.92
N SER A 313 24.23 22.83 -11.21
CA SER A 313 25.32 23.51 -11.92
C SER A 313 25.53 24.93 -11.44
#